data_AF-A0A2V6CA90-F1
#
_entry.id   AF-A0A2V6CA90-F1
#
_cell.length_a   1.000
_cell.length_b   1.000
_cell.length_c   1.000
_cell.angle_alpha   90.00
_cell.angle_beta   90.00
_cell.angle_gamma   90.00
#
_symmetry.space_group_name_H-M   'P 1'
#
loop_
_entity.id
_entity.type
_entity.pdbx_description
1 polymer ?
#
loop_
_entity_poly.entity_id
_entity_poly.type
_entity_poly.pdbx_seq_one_letter_code
_entity_poly.pdbx_strand_id
1 'polypeptide(L)'
;QLQVSFSGLTGTTTASHIHAPTASPFSSTAGVATTTPSFAGFPLGVTSGSYSITLDLTSASSFNPAFVSANGGTPAGAESALAAAIAGGKAYWNIHSSTFGGGEIRGFLVPVPEPSTVALLGLSAGALVWRLRRRN
;
A
#
# COMPACT_ATOMS: atom_id res chain seq x y z
N GLN A 1 -6.41 -2.27 1.74
CA GLN A 1 -7.28 -1.83 0.63
C GLN A 1 -6.58 -0.68 -0.10
N LEU A 2 -6.68 -0.63 -1.43
CA LEU A 2 -6.27 0.51 -2.27
C LEU A 2 -7.54 1.08 -2.90
N GLN A 3 -7.81 2.37 -2.68
CA GLN A 3 -8.93 3.09 -3.30
C GLN A 3 -8.38 4.38 -3.90
N VAL A 4 -8.54 4.55 -5.21
CA VAL A 4 -7.96 5.66 -5.96
C VAL A 4 -8.94 6.20 -6.99
N SER A 5 -8.86 7.50 -7.21
CA SER A 5 -9.46 8.18 -8.37
C SER A 5 -8.37 9.02 -9.03
N PHE A 6 -8.36 9.06 -10.36
CA PHE A 6 -7.38 9.80 -11.14
C PHE A 6 -8.04 10.43 -12.35
N SER A 7 -7.52 11.56 -12.79
CA SER A 7 -7.97 12.28 -13.98
C SER A 7 -6.88 13.20 -14.50
N GLY A 8 -7.08 13.74 -15.70
CA GLY A 8 -6.17 14.74 -16.26
C GLY A 8 -4.83 14.16 -16.73
N LEU A 9 -4.76 12.86 -17.04
CA LEU A 9 -3.56 12.30 -17.65
C LEU A 9 -3.39 12.83 -19.08
N THR A 10 -2.15 13.15 -19.42
CA THR A 10 -1.71 13.67 -20.71
C THR A 10 -1.71 12.57 -21.79
N GLY A 11 -1.54 11.31 -21.37
CA GLY A 11 -1.64 10.12 -22.21
C GLY A 11 -2.57 9.08 -21.59
N THR A 12 -2.80 7.97 -22.27
CA THR A 12 -3.60 6.88 -21.74
C THR A 12 -2.80 6.03 -20.76
N THR A 13 -3.42 5.54 -19.68
CA THR A 13 -2.80 4.65 -18.69
C THR A 13 -2.23 3.38 -19.33
N THR A 14 -0.97 3.06 -19.02
CA THR A 14 -0.24 1.87 -19.49
C THR A 14 0.13 0.90 -18.38
N ALA A 15 0.35 1.38 -17.16
CA ALA A 15 0.67 0.57 -15.99
C ALA A 15 0.24 1.26 -14.68
N SER A 16 -0.02 0.47 -13.63
CA SER A 16 -0.33 0.99 -12.30
C SER A 16 0.00 0.00 -11.20
N HIS A 17 0.91 0.39 -10.29
CA HIS A 17 1.42 -0.48 -9.23
C HIS A 17 2.00 0.34 -8.07
N ILE A 18 2.36 -0.33 -6.98
CA ILE A 18 3.05 0.27 -5.83
C ILE A 18 4.55 -0.01 -5.95
N HIS A 19 5.34 1.03 -5.72
CA HIS A 19 6.80 0.97 -5.61
C HIS A 19 7.23 1.02 -4.14
N ALA A 20 8.20 0.19 -3.77
CA ALA A 20 8.78 0.20 -2.42
C ALA A 20 10.09 -0.63 -2.34
N PRO A 21 10.92 -0.37 -1.31
CA PRO A 21 10.99 0.85 -0.53
C PRO A 21 11.83 1.91 -1.26
N THR A 22 11.46 3.18 -1.13
CA THR A 22 12.34 4.30 -1.49
C THR A 22 13.48 4.47 -0.48
N ALA A 23 14.59 5.08 -0.92
CA ALA A 23 15.75 5.32 -0.05
C ALA A 23 15.39 6.24 1.12
N SER A 24 14.69 7.34 0.84
CA SER A 24 14.24 8.32 1.84
C SER A 24 12.72 8.51 1.78
N PRO A 25 12.04 8.70 2.93
CA PRO A 25 10.59 8.89 2.97
C PRO A 25 10.12 10.01 2.04
N PHE A 26 8.97 9.81 1.41
CA PHE A 26 8.29 10.79 0.55
C PHE A 26 9.14 11.32 -0.62
N SER A 27 10.18 10.57 -1.02
CA SER A 27 11.12 10.99 -2.06
C SER A 27 11.69 9.80 -2.83
N SER A 28 12.49 10.09 -3.85
CA SER A 28 13.19 9.10 -4.68
C SER A 28 12.25 8.13 -5.43
N THR A 29 12.84 7.28 -6.25
CA THR A 29 12.15 6.16 -6.90
C THR A 29 12.53 4.85 -6.23
N ALA A 30 11.80 3.78 -6.56
CA ALA A 30 12.04 2.44 -6.03
C ALA A 30 11.63 1.40 -7.08
N GLY A 31 12.00 0.14 -6.87
CA GLY A 31 11.48 -0.97 -7.66
C GLY A 31 9.99 -1.20 -7.42
N VAL A 32 9.36 -2.00 -8.29
CA VAL A 32 7.93 -2.33 -8.18
C VAL A 32 7.74 -3.45 -7.16
N ALA A 33 6.91 -3.22 -6.14
CA ALA A 33 6.61 -4.18 -5.09
C ALA A 33 5.42 -5.08 -5.41
N THR A 34 4.42 -4.56 -6.11
CA THR A 34 3.16 -5.27 -6.39
C THR A 34 3.08 -5.82 -7.81
N THR A 35 1.98 -6.49 -8.15
CA THR A 35 1.72 -7.06 -9.47
C THR A 35 2.08 -6.12 -10.63
N THR A 36 2.77 -6.66 -11.63
CA THR A 36 3.15 -5.97 -12.87
C THR A 36 2.44 -6.59 -14.08
N PRO A 37 2.14 -5.81 -15.15
CA PRO A 37 2.36 -4.37 -15.26
C PRO A 37 1.35 -3.55 -14.43
N SER A 38 0.19 -4.12 -14.12
CA SER A 38 -0.86 -3.45 -13.33
C SER A 38 -1.57 -4.40 -12.37
N PHE A 39 -2.22 -3.83 -11.37
CA PHE A 39 -3.21 -4.55 -10.57
C PHE A 39 -4.33 -5.14 -11.44
N ALA A 40 -4.89 -6.28 -10.99
CA ALA A 40 -6.00 -6.93 -11.68
C ALA A 40 -7.22 -6.00 -11.78
N GLY A 41 -7.70 -5.77 -13.00
CA GLY A 41 -8.86 -4.90 -13.26
C GLY A 41 -8.57 -3.39 -13.17
N PHE A 42 -7.31 -2.97 -13.03
CA PHE A 42 -6.98 -1.55 -13.14
C PHE A 42 -7.34 -1.03 -14.54
N PRO A 43 -8.05 0.11 -14.69
CA PRO A 43 -8.45 0.62 -15.99
C PRO A 43 -7.21 1.05 -16.79
N LEU A 44 -7.05 0.45 -17.97
CA LEU A 44 -5.99 0.76 -18.93
C LEU A 44 -6.56 1.47 -20.17
N GLY A 45 -5.72 2.18 -20.91
CA GLY A 45 -6.17 2.90 -22.11
C GLY A 45 -7.03 4.14 -21.86
N VAL A 46 -7.11 4.64 -20.61
CA VAL A 46 -7.95 5.79 -20.23
C VAL A 46 -7.10 6.96 -19.72
N THR A 47 -7.65 8.17 -19.73
CA THR A 47 -7.00 9.38 -19.16
C THR A 47 -7.54 9.75 -17.77
N SER A 48 -8.58 9.06 -17.32
CA SER A 48 -9.22 9.22 -16.01
C SER A 48 -9.94 7.94 -15.61
N GLY A 49 -10.10 7.70 -14.31
CA GLY A 49 -10.82 6.54 -13.81
C GLY A 49 -10.89 6.50 -12.29
N SER A 50 -11.62 5.51 -11.78
CA SER A 50 -11.62 5.14 -10.37
C SER A 50 -11.34 3.65 -10.25
N TYR A 51 -10.66 3.26 -9.19
CA TYR A 51 -10.26 1.88 -8.96
C TYR A 51 -10.22 1.59 -7.46
N SER A 52 -10.74 0.42 -7.08
CA SER A 52 -10.71 -0.07 -5.71
C SER A 52 -10.42 -1.55 -5.71
N ILE A 53 -9.45 -1.98 -4.91
CA ILE A 53 -9.12 -3.38 -4.71
C ILE A 53 -8.66 -3.63 -3.28
N THR A 54 -8.98 -4.82 -2.77
CA THR A 54 -8.33 -5.38 -1.58
C THR A 54 -7.33 -6.43 -2.05
N LEU A 55 -6.05 -6.17 -1.83
CA LEU A 55 -4.98 -7.13 -2.09
C LEU A 55 -4.91 -8.10 -0.91
N ASP A 56 -4.93 -9.40 -1.22
CA ASP A 56 -4.57 -10.43 -0.26
C ASP A 56 -3.04 -10.52 -0.19
N LEU A 57 -2.44 -9.91 0.83
CA LEU A 57 -1.00 -9.89 1.01
C LEU A 57 -0.43 -11.24 1.48
N THR A 58 -1.27 -12.23 1.77
CA THR A 58 -0.81 -13.61 2.01
C THR A 58 -0.57 -14.36 0.70
N SER A 59 -1.13 -13.88 -0.41
CA SER A 59 -0.94 -14.46 -1.74
C SER A 59 0.26 -13.87 -2.48
N ALA A 60 1.11 -14.73 -3.05
CA ALA A 60 2.23 -14.33 -3.89
C ALA A 60 1.79 -13.52 -5.13
N SER A 61 0.57 -13.75 -5.65
CA SER A 61 0.05 -13.05 -6.83
C SER A 61 -0.17 -11.54 -6.63
N SER A 62 -0.23 -11.08 -5.38
CA SER A 62 -0.31 -9.66 -5.03
C SER A 62 1.01 -8.90 -5.23
N PHE A 63 2.12 -9.63 -5.38
CA PHE A 63 3.47 -9.06 -5.42
C PHE A 63 4.15 -9.24 -6.78
N ASN A 64 5.17 -8.43 -7.01
CA ASN A 64 6.16 -8.71 -8.05
C ASN A 64 7.04 -9.89 -7.58
N PRO A 65 7.22 -10.96 -8.38
CA PRO A 65 8.12 -12.07 -8.01
C PRO A 65 9.55 -11.64 -7.65
N ALA A 66 10.09 -10.60 -8.29
CA ALA A 66 11.39 -10.05 -7.94
C ALA A 66 11.40 -9.41 -6.54
N PHE A 67 10.31 -8.75 -6.15
CA PHE A 67 10.14 -8.19 -4.82
C PHE A 67 10.00 -9.30 -3.76
N VAL A 68 9.28 -10.38 -4.07
CA VAL A 68 9.19 -11.56 -3.18
C VAL A 68 10.58 -12.16 -2.95
N SER A 69 11.34 -12.42 -4.02
CA SER A 69 12.69 -12.97 -3.93
C SER A 69 13.64 -12.08 -3.11
N ALA A 70 13.55 -10.76 -3.27
CA ALA A 70 14.39 -9.81 -2.52
C ALA A 70 14.04 -9.71 -1.03
N ASN A 71 12.83 -10.13 -0.63
CA ASN A 71 12.32 -10.01 0.74
C ASN A 71 12.06 -11.38 1.37
N GLY A 72 13.04 -12.28 1.26
CA GLY A 72 13.02 -13.59 1.92
C GLY A 72 12.28 -14.69 1.16
N GLY A 73 11.88 -14.45 -0.09
CA GLY A 73 11.34 -15.48 -0.99
C GLY A 73 9.93 -15.96 -0.64
N THR A 74 9.22 -15.28 0.27
CA THR A 74 7.87 -15.67 0.72
C THR A 74 6.90 -14.48 0.69
N PRO A 75 5.58 -14.72 0.53
CA PRO A 75 4.58 -13.66 0.66
C PRO A 75 4.63 -12.95 2.00
N ALA A 76 4.86 -13.68 3.11
CA ALA A 76 4.97 -13.08 4.44
C ALA A 76 6.14 -12.10 4.57
N GLY A 77 7.30 -12.42 3.97
CA GLY A 77 8.44 -11.49 3.95
C GLY A 77 8.18 -10.26 3.08
N ALA A 78 7.53 -10.44 1.93
CA ALA A 78 7.11 -9.34 1.05
C ALA A 78 6.06 -8.42 1.73
N GLU A 79 5.07 -9.01 2.39
CA GLU A 79 4.06 -8.29 3.17
C GLU A 79 4.72 -7.46 4.26
N SER A 80 5.59 -8.06 5.08
CA SER A 80 6.29 -7.37 6.16
C SER A 80 7.13 -6.19 5.62
N ALA A 81 7.82 -6.38 4.51
CA ALA A 81 8.63 -5.34 3.88
C ALA A 81 7.78 -4.20 3.32
N LEU A 82 6.67 -4.52 2.66
CA LEU A 82 5.75 -3.52 2.12
C LEU A 82 5.04 -2.75 3.25
N ALA A 83 4.58 -3.42 4.30
CA ALA A 83 3.97 -2.79 5.47
C ALA A 83 4.93 -1.83 6.17
N ALA A 84 6.19 -2.25 6.37
CA ALA A 84 7.23 -1.38 6.92
C ALA A 84 7.52 -0.17 6.02
N ALA A 85 7.53 -0.36 4.70
CA ALA A 85 7.70 0.73 3.75
C ALA A 85 6.53 1.72 3.78
N ILE A 86 5.28 1.26 3.88
CA ILE A 86 4.10 2.13 4.03
C ILE A 86 4.18 2.91 5.35
N ALA A 87 4.47 2.23 6.46
CA ALA A 87 4.62 2.86 7.78
C ALA A 87 5.74 3.92 7.81
N GLY A 88 6.81 3.69 7.05
CA GLY A 88 7.93 4.62 6.93
C GLY A 88 7.75 5.74 5.88
N GLY A 89 6.59 5.83 5.20
CA GLY A 89 6.38 6.79 4.11
C GLY A 89 7.27 6.53 2.90
N LYS A 90 7.67 5.27 2.68
CA LYS A 90 8.61 4.83 1.64
C LYS A 90 7.96 4.05 0.50
N ALA A 91 6.65 3.81 0.58
CA ALA A 91 5.88 3.18 -0.48
C ALA A 91 4.99 4.22 -1.18
N TYR A 92 4.95 4.19 -2.51
CA TYR A 92 4.07 5.06 -3.28
C TYR A 92 3.37 4.29 -4.39
N TRP A 93 2.13 4.67 -4.65
CA TRP A 93 1.38 4.24 -5.81
C TRP A 93 1.75 5.11 -7.00
N ASN A 94 1.87 4.50 -8.18
CA ASN A 94 2.29 5.15 -9.42
C ASN A 94 1.36 4.75 -10.57
N ILE A 95 0.95 5.72 -11.38
CA ILE A 95 0.33 5.50 -12.70
C ILE A 95 1.33 5.88 -13.77
N HIS A 96 1.52 5.01 -14.76
CA HIS A 96 2.25 5.30 -15.98
C HIS A 96 1.26 5.58 -17.12
N SER A 97 1.62 6.48 -18.02
CA SER A 97 0.86 6.77 -19.23
C SER A 97 1.71 6.58 -20.49
N SER A 98 1.06 6.62 -21.65
CA SER A 98 1.74 6.60 -22.96
C SER A 98 2.70 7.78 -23.14
N THR A 99 2.45 8.91 -22.46
CA THR A 99 3.29 10.11 -22.51
C THR A 99 4.39 10.07 -21.44
N PHE A 100 4.10 9.54 -20.24
CA PHE A 100 5.02 9.49 -19.12
C PHE A 100 5.27 8.04 -18.67
N GLY A 101 6.11 7.34 -19.42
CA GLY A 101 6.47 5.94 -19.15
C GLY A 101 7.19 5.70 -17.81
N GLY A 102 7.79 6.73 -17.21
CA GLY A 102 8.37 6.66 -15.86
C GLY A 102 7.37 6.86 -14.71
N GLY A 103 6.13 7.22 -15.02
CA GLY A 103 5.09 7.59 -14.06
C GLY A 103 4.64 9.05 -14.24
N GLU A 104 3.33 9.26 -14.36
CA GLU A 104 2.67 10.56 -14.47
C GLU A 104 2.12 11.04 -13.12
N ILE A 105 1.46 10.14 -12.37
CA ILE A 105 0.90 10.44 -11.05
C ILE A 105 1.55 9.53 -10.02
N ARG A 106 2.08 10.13 -8.94
CA ARG A 106 2.64 9.43 -7.78
C ARG A 106 2.00 9.92 -6.50
N GLY A 107 1.58 8.99 -5.64
CA GLY A 107 1.05 9.28 -4.32
C GLY A 107 1.65 8.34 -3.29
N PHE A 108 2.32 8.89 -2.26
CA PHE A 108 2.82 8.09 -1.15
C PHE A 108 1.67 7.56 -0.31
N LEU A 109 1.75 6.27 0.05
CA LEU A 109 0.78 5.65 0.92
C LEU A 109 1.05 6.10 2.35
N VAL A 110 -0.01 6.47 3.06
CA VAL A 110 0.03 6.77 4.49
C VAL A 110 -0.78 5.72 5.25
N PRO A 111 -0.30 5.25 6.41
CA PRO A 111 -1.10 4.39 7.26
C PRO A 111 -2.40 5.10 7.65
N VAL A 112 -3.52 4.40 7.52
CA VAL A 112 -4.76 4.85 8.13
C VAL A 112 -4.68 4.47 9.61
N PRO A 113 -4.81 5.43 10.56
CA PRO A 113 -4.82 5.09 11.97
C PRO A 113 -5.93 4.08 12.26
N GLU A 114 -5.59 2.97 12.93
CA GLU A 114 -6.59 2.01 13.36
C GLU A 114 -7.64 2.71 14.24
N PRO A 115 -8.93 2.36 14.12
CA PRO A 115 -9.98 2.96 14.93
C PRO A 115 -9.63 2.87 16.41
N SER A 116 -9.85 3.97 17.14
CA SER A 116 -9.59 4.10 18.58
C SER A 116 -10.33 3.06 19.44
N THR A 117 -11.19 2.23 18.86
CA THR A 117 -11.81 1.04 19.46
C THR A 117 -10.81 0.15 20.20
N VAL A 118 -9.61 -0.08 19.67
CA VAL A 118 -8.58 -0.88 20.38
C VAL A 118 -8.07 -0.15 21.63
N ALA A 119 -7.87 1.17 21.54
CA ALA A 119 -7.50 1.98 22.70
C ALA A 119 -8.63 2.03 23.75
N LEU A 120 -9.89 2.13 23.31
CA LEU A 120 -11.09 2.09 24.16
C LEU A 120 -11.28 0.73 24.82
N LEU A 121 -11.00 -0.37 24.12
CA LEU A 121 -10.96 -1.72 24.70
C LEU A 121 -9.85 -1.84 25.75
N GLY A 122 -8.66 -1.31 25.48
CA GLY A 122 -7.57 -1.26 26.46
C GLY A 122 -7.90 -0.45 27.71
N LEU A 123 -8.51 0.73 27.55
CA LEU A 123 -8.93 1.58 28.66
C LEU A 123 -10.07 0.96 29.47
N SER A 124 -11.06 0.35 28.81
CA SER A 124 -12.18 -0.32 29.50
C SER A 124 -11.73 -1.57 30.25
N ALA A 125 -10.84 -2.38 29.68
CA ALA A 125 -10.23 -3.51 30.38
C ALA A 125 -9.37 -3.04 31.57
N GLY A 126 -8.55 -1.99 31.39
CA GLY A 126 -7.74 -1.40 32.45
C GLY A 126 -8.58 -0.85 33.60
N ALA A 127 -9.67 -0.12 33.30
CA ALA A 127 -10.59 0.40 34.30
C ALA A 127 -11.31 -0.72 35.07
N LEU A 128 -11.70 -1.80 34.40
CA LEU A 128 -12.33 -2.96 35.03
C LEU A 128 -11.36 -3.66 35.99
N VAL A 129 -10.12 -3.92 35.57
CA VAL A 129 -9.08 -4.53 36.41
C VAL A 129 -8.77 -3.66 37.63
N TRP A 130 -8.65 -2.34 37.45
CA TRP A 130 -8.42 -1.41 38.56
C TRP A 130 -9.59 -1.40 39.56
N ARG A 131 -10.83 -1.43 39.06
CA ARG A 131 -12.03 -1.48 39.91
C ARG A 131 -12.13 -2.78 40.69
N LEU A 132 -11.75 -3.92 40.10
CA LEU A 132 -11.71 -5.21 40.79
C LEU A 132 -10.62 -5.23 41.88
N ARG A 133 -9.46 -4.61 41.63
CA ARG A 133 -8.38 -4.49 42.62
C ARG A 133 -8.71 -3.62 43.83
N ARG A 134 -9.63 -2.66 43.71
CA ARG A 134 -10.06 -1.79 44.81
C ARG A 134 -11.17 -2.39 45.69
N ARG A 135 -11.68 -3.58 45.36
CA ARG A 135 -12.77 -4.25 46.07
C ARG A 135 -12.28 -5.40 46.98
N ASN A 136 -10.98 -5.64 47.01
CA ASN A 136 -10.27 -6.53 47.94
C ASN A 136 -9.46 -5.68 48.92
#